data_AF-A0A8X7XSZ5-F1
#
_entry.id   AF-A0A8X7XSZ5-F1
#
_cell.length_a   1.000
_cell.length_b   1.000
_cell.length_c   1.000
_cell.angle_alpha   90.00
_cell.angle_beta   90.00
_cell.angle_gamma   90.00
#
_symmetry.space_group_name_H-M   'P 1'
#
loop_
_entity.id
_entity.type
_entity.pdbx_description
1 polymer ?
#
loop_
_entity_poly.entity_id
_entity_poly.type
_entity_poly.pdbx_seq_one_letter_code
_entity_poly.pdbx_strand_id
1 'polypeptide(L)'
;MIGQHAIMDAYLCLLHLTAGILVESLFNAFATAAFFKFVVFSIFEMRYLLAIWKASRPMNSGEGWETMRRELTVLYSRFYGILLGGILVMYEFHNYLRSILFLMYSFWIPQIFTNVIRDSRKPLHPHYILGMTVTRLAIPLYIFGCPNNFMRTEPDKTWCLYLGVFIGLQASILLLQHYLGPRWFVPRQILPEKYFYYRRFDQESNHTTDCVICMTAIDLTRHSNDCMVGRNPYFAWVQLQKIPDIEA
;
A
#
# COMPACT_ATOMS: atom_id res chain seq x y z
N MET A 1 1.31 -0.27 -1.49
CA MET A 1 0.71 0.78 -0.67
C MET A 1 1.73 1.43 0.27
N ILE A 2 2.13 0.78 1.38
CA ILE A 2 3.15 1.33 2.30
C ILE A 2 4.45 1.67 1.55
N GLY A 3 4.90 0.81 0.63
CA GLY A 3 6.12 1.08 -0.13
C GLY A 3 6.08 2.38 -0.95
N GLN A 4 4.91 2.77 -1.47
CA GLN A 4 4.78 4.04 -2.19
C GLN A 4 4.83 5.24 -1.24
N HIS A 5 4.26 5.11 -0.03
CA HIS A 5 4.39 6.13 1.00
C HIS A 5 5.85 6.31 1.42
N ALA A 6 6.60 5.21 1.55
CA ALA A 6 8.03 5.24 1.88
C ALA A 6 8.88 5.90 0.80
N ILE A 7 8.60 5.60 -0.47
CA ILE A 7 9.27 6.27 -1.61
C ILE A 7 9.01 7.79 -1.57
N MET A 8 7.76 8.20 -1.34
CA MET A 8 7.40 9.61 -1.20
C MET A 8 8.11 10.30 -0.05
N ASP A 9 8.18 9.64 1.12
CA ASP A 9 8.83 10.21 2.29
C ASP A 9 10.35 10.30 2.11
N ALA A 10 10.95 9.37 1.35
CA ALA A 10 12.35 9.45 0.95
C ALA A 10 12.62 10.66 0.02
N TYR A 11 11.77 10.91 -0.98
CA TYR A 11 11.89 12.12 -1.82
C TYR A 11 11.69 13.40 -1.03
N LEU A 12 10.72 13.44 -0.12
CA LEU A 12 10.51 14.60 0.76
C LEU A 12 11.72 14.81 1.68
N CYS A 13 12.34 13.74 2.19
CA CYS A 13 13.56 13.81 2.98
C CYS A 13 14.72 14.43 2.18
N LEU A 14 14.94 13.96 0.94
CA LEU A 14 15.94 14.54 0.03
C LEU A 14 15.66 16.02 -0.24
N LEU A 15 14.40 16.39 -0.51
CA LEU A 15 14.01 17.78 -0.73
C LEU A 15 14.31 18.66 0.50
N HIS A 16 14.04 18.20 1.72
CA HIS A 16 14.35 18.97 2.93
C HIS A 16 15.86 19.13 3.12
N LEU A 17 16.64 18.09 2.84
CA LEU A 17 18.10 18.14 2.93
C LEU A 17 18.68 19.12 1.90
N THR A 18 18.23 19.05 0.64
CA THR A 18 18.64 19.99 -0.41
C THR A 18 18.20 21.43 -0.09
N ALA A 19 16.97 21.64 0.36
CA ALA A 19 16.47 22.96 0.74
C ALA A 19 17.25 23.55 1.93
N GLY A 20 17.62 22.73 2.90
CA GLY A 20 18.47 23.13 4.02
C GLY A 20 19.86 23.57 3.56
N ILE A 21 20.48 22.83 2.63
CA ILE A 21 21.79 23.19 2.06
C ILE A 21 21.71 24.50 1.27
N LEU A 22 20.62 24.73 0.52
CA LEU A 22 20.44 25.94 -0.28
C LEU A 22 20.07 27.19 0.53
N VAL A 23 19.47 27.01 1.72
CA VAL A 23 18.98 28.10 2.57
C VAL A 23 19.59 27.99 3.96
N GLU A 24 20.81 28.50 4.09
CA GLU A 24 21.63 28.39 5.31
C GLU A 24 20.89 28.87 6.58
N SER A 25 20.07 29.92 6.48
CA SER A 25 19.31 30.48 7.61
C SER A 25 18.27 29.51 8.19
N LEU A 26 17.81 28.53 7.42
CA LEU A 26 16.82 27.53 7.82
C LEU A 26 17.41 26.12 7.93
N PHE A 27 18.73 25.98 7.78
CA PHE A 27 19.41 24.68 7.75
C PHE A 27 19.06 23.82 8.97
N ASN A 28 19.16 24.36 10.18
CA ASN A 28 18.90 23.60 11.42
C ASN A 28 17.48 23.01 11.47
N ALA A 29 16.48 23.76 11.01
CA ALA A 29 15.09 23.31 11.01
C ALA A 29 14.87 22.21 9.95
N PHE A 30 15.35 22.42 8.73
CA PHE A 30 15.22 21.44 7.65
C PHE A 30 16.05 20.18 7.87
N ALA A 31 17.27 20.31 8.40
CA ALA A 31 18.14 19.19 8.75
C ALA A 31 17.50 18.32 9.85
N THR A 32 16.92 18.94 10.89
CA THR A 32 16.22 18.22 11.96
C THR A 32 15.00 17.48 11.41
N ALA A 33 14.19 18.14 10.57
CA ALA A 33 13.04 17.51 9.92
C ALA A 33 13.45 16.36 8.99
N ALA A 34 14.53 16.53 8.21
CA ALA A 34 15.08 15.49 7.35
C ALA A 34 15.61 14.30 8.18
N PHE A 35 16.29 14.55 9.30
CA PHE A 35 16.77 13.50 10.20
C PHE A 35 15.61 12.65 10.75
N PHE A 36 14.55 13.27 11.26
CA PHE A 36 13.39 12.52 11.74
C PHE A 36 12.70 11.74 10.63
N LYS A 37 12.54 12.31 9.43
CA LYS A 37 12.01 11.59 8.26
C LYS A 37 12.89 10.42 7.88
N PHE A 38 14.21 10.60 7.89
CA PHE A 38 15.18 9.55 7.62
C PHE A 38 15.03 8.38 8.60
N VAL A 39 14.93 8.65 9.90
CA VAL A 39 14.70 7.64 10.92
C VAL A 39 13.35 6.92 10.71
N VAL A 40 12.28 7.67 10.41
CA VAL A 40 10.95 7.10 10.15
C VAL A 40 10.98 6.14 8.96
N PHE A 41 11.48 6.57 7.80
CA PHE A 41 11.43 5.72 6.61
C PHE A 41 12.43 4.55 6.70
N SER A 42 13.65 4.78 7.21
CA SER A 42 14.71 3.75 7.18
C SER A 42 14.52 2.65 8.24
N ILE A 43 13.96 3.00 9.41
CA ILE A 43 13.80 2.06 10.52
C ILE A 43 12.36 1.57 10.62
N PHE A 44 11.39 2.47 10.77
CA PHE A 44 10.02 2.10 11.12
C PHE A 44 9.26 1.53 9.91
N GLU A 45 9.28 2.24 8.78
CA GLU A 45 8.53 1.80 7.60
C GLU A 45 9.10 0.51 7.00
N MET A 46 10.42 0.37 6.97
CA MET A 46 11.06 -0.86 6.49
C MET A 46 10.73 -2.06 7.37
N ARG A 47 10.80 -1.91 8.70
CA ARG A 47 10.36 -2.96 9.64
C ARG A 47 8.89 -3.30 9.48
N TYR A 48 8.05 -2.30 9.22
CA TYR A 48 6.62 -2.50 8.99
C TYR A 48 6.34 -3.28 7.69
N LEU A 49 7.07 -2.98 6.61
CA LEU A 49 7.00 -3.74 5.35
C LEU A 49 7.39 -5.20 5.54
N LEU A 50 8.45 -5.47 6.31
CA LEU A 50 8.87 -6.84 6.64
C LEU A 50 7.82 -7.57 7.49
N ALA A 51 7.20 -6.88 8.45
CA ALA A 51 6.13 -7.46 9.27
C ALA A 51 4.91 -7.85 8.42
N ILE A 52 4.48 -6.97 7.49
CA ILE A 52 3.39 -7.28 6.54
C ILE A 52 3.77 -8.46 5.64
N TRP A 53 5.00 -8.46 5.12
CA TRP A 53 5.49 -9.53 4.26
C TRP A 53 5.49 -10.88 5.00
N LYS A 54 5.97 -10.91 6.24
CA LYS A 54 5.99 -12.10 7.09
C LYS A 54 4.58 -12.60 7.40
N ALA A 55 3.63 -11.70 7.68
CA ALA A 55 2.22 -12.05 7.88
C ALA A 55 1.56 -12.62 6.61
N SER A 56 2.07 -12.25 5.43
CA SER A 56 1.54 -12.70 4.14
C SER A 56 2.04 -14.10 3.72
N ARG A 57 3.01 -14.68 4.43
CA ARG A 57 3.59 -16.01 4.12
C ARG A 57 3.74 -16.84 5.41
N PRO A 58 2.91 -17.87 5.64
CA PRO A 58 3.12 -18.79 6.75
C PRO A 58 4.47 -19.50 6.55
N MET A 59 5.42 -19.21 7.42
CA MET A 59 6.82 -19.61 7.28
C MET A 59 7.00 -21.00 7.91
N ASN A 60 7.57 -21.95 7.15
CA ASN A 60 8.00 -23.22 7.70
C ASN A 60 9.18 -22.95 8.66
N SER A 61 9.19 -23.56 9.84
CA SER A 61 9.88 -23.10 11.06
C SER A 61 11.43 -23.07 11.05
N GLY A 62 12.10 -23.28 9.92
CA GLY A 62 13.57 -23.31 9.82
C GLY A 62 14.20 -22.45 8.70
N GLU A 63 13.51 -22.19 7.60
CA GLU A 63 14.09 -21.51 6.41
C GLU A 63 13.90 -19.98 6.41
N GLY A 64 13.40 -19.43 7.50
CA GLY A 64 12.88 -18.07 7.56
C GLY A 64 13.94 -16.97 7.46
N TRP A 65 15.10 -17.16 8.09
CA TRP A 65 16.09 -16.10 8.24
C TRP A 65 16.81 -15.75 6.94
N GLU A 66 17.32 -16.76 6.21
CA GLU A 66 17.98 -16.54 4.92
C GLU A 66 16.99 -16.06 3.85
N THR A 67 15.77 -16.59 3.87
CA THR A 67 14.70 -16.11 3.00
C THR A 67 14.38 -14.64 3.28
N MET A 68 14.29 -14.26 4.57
CA MET A 68 14.04 -12.87 4.98
C MET A 68 15.19 -11.95 4.55
N ARG A 69 16.45 -12.36 4.71
CA ARG A 69 17.61 -11.56 4.29
C ARG A 69 17.63 -11.34 2.78
N ARG A 70 17.36 -12.38 1.98
CA ARG A 70 17.27 -12.24 0.51
C ARG A 70 16.17 -11.26 0.10
N GLU A 71 15.00 -11.36 0.72
CA GLU A 71 13.85 -10.51 0.42
C GLU A 71 14.09 -9.06 0.87
N LEU A 72 14.78 -8.86 2.00
CA LEU A 72 15.25 -7.56 2.45
C LEU A 72 16.13 -6.89 1.39
N THR A 73 17.12 -7.62 0.86
CA THR A 73 18.01 -7.12 -0.20
C THR A 73 17.23 -6.77 -1.46
N VAL A 74 16.25 -7.59 -1.86
CA VAL A 74 15.39 -7.30 -3.02
C VAL A 74 14.51 -6.07 -2.79
N LEU A 75 13.99 -5.88 -1.58
CA LEU A 75 13.21 -4.70 -1.23
C LEU A 75 14.07 -3.44 -1.28
N TYR A 76 15.28 -3.47 -0.72
CA TYR A 76 16.21 -2.35 -0.78
C TYR A 76 16.67 -2.03 -2.20
N SER A 77 17.01 -3.05 -3.01
CA SER A 77 17.44 -2.81 -4.40
C SER A 77 16.33 -2.18 -5.23
N ARG A 78 15.07 -2.62 -5.07
CA ARG A 78 13.90 -1.99 -5.69
C ARG A 78 13.69 -0.56 -5.19
N PHE A 79 13.80 -0.35 -3.88
CA PHE A 79 13.64 0.98 -3.29
C PHE A 79 14.67 1.97 -3.84
N TYR A 80 15.96 1.62 -3.81
CA TYR A 80 17.03 2.49 -4.33
C TYR A 80 16.96 2.64 -5.86
N GLY A 81 16.59 1.58 -6.58
CA GLY A 81 16.37 1.66 -8.03
C GLY A 81 15.25 2.63 -8.39
N ILE A 82 14.12 2.60 -7.67
CA ILE A 82 13.03 3.56 -7.87
C ILE A 82 13.47 4.96 -7.46
N LEU A 83 14.14 5.10 -6.31
CA LEU A 83 14.64 6.39 -5.83
C LEU A 83 15.53 7.06 -6.89
N LEU A 84 16.57 6.36 -7.35
CA LEU A 84 17.51 6.83 -8.35
C LEU A 84 16.80 7.09 -9.69
N GLY A 85 15.97 6.15 -10.14
CA GLY A 85 15.21 6.29 -11.38
C GLY A 85 14.30 7.52 -11.37
N GLY A 86 13.61 7.80 -10.27
CA GLY A 86 12.78 9.00 -10.17
C GLY A 86 13.58 10.30 -10.06
N ILE A 87 14.79 10.30 -9.47
CA ILE A 87 15.70 11.45 -9.55
C ILE A 87 16.08 11.72 -11.01
N LEU A 88 16.43 10.68 -11.77
CA LEU A 88 16.77 10.80 -13.19
C LEU A 88 15.58 11.28 -14.03
N VAL A 89 14.38 10.73 -13.81
CA VAL A 89 13.15 11.19 -14.49
C VAL A 89 12.84 12.65 -14.16
N MET A 90 13.00 13.05 -12.90
CA MET A 90 12.77 14.43 -12.47
C MET A 90 13.79 15.40 -13.08
N TYR A 91 15.04 14.95 -13.25
CA TYR A 91 16.09 15.71 -13.91
C TYR A 91 15.85 15.87 -15.42
N GLU A 92 15.59 14.77 -16.12
CA GLU A 92 15.40 14.77 -17.59
C GLU A 92 14.12 15.53 -17.99
N PHE A 93 13.02 15.28 -17.27
CA PHE A 93 11.72 15.87 -17.56
C PHE A 93 11.42 17.08 -16.67
N HIS A 94 12.45 17.86 -16.32
CA HIS A 94 12.28 19.02 -15.41
C HIS A 94 11.29 20.06 -15.96
N ASN A 95 11.12 20.16 -17.28
CA ASN A 95 10.13 21.06 -17.91
C ASN A 95 8.68 20.66 -17.55
N TYR A 96 8.45 19.40 -17.20
CA TYR A 96 7.14 18.84 -16.83
C TYR A 96 7.00 18.60 -15.33
N LEU A 97 7.83 19.25 -14.49
CA LEU A 97 7.84 19.06 -13.03
C LEU A 97 6.44 19.11 -12.40
N ARG A 98 5.61 20.08 -12.80
CA ARG A 98 4.25 20.22 -12.24
C ARG A 98 3.36 19.00 -12.53
N SER A 99 3.47 18.42 -13.73
CA SER A 99 2.76 17.22 -14.12
C SER A 99 3.30 15.99 -13.38
N ILE A 100 4.62 15.87 -13.26
CA ILE A 100 5.29 14.79 -12.51
C ILE A 100 4.88 14.84 -11.04
N LEU A 101 4.86 16.02 -10.43
CA LEU A 101 4.38 16.22 -9.06
C LEU A 101 2.92 15.78 -8.93
N PHE A 102 2.04 16.16 -9.87
CA PHE A 102 0.64 15.74 -9.83
C PHE A 102 0.48 14.21 -9.86
N LEU A 103 1.25 13.52 -10.71
CA LEU A 103 1.30 12.05 -10.75
C LEU A 103 1.84 11.46 -9.44
N MET A 104 2.90 12.07 -8.89
CA MET A 104 3.50 11.67 -7.63
C MET A 104 2.52 11.82 -6.44
N TYR A 105 1.66 12.84 -6.47
CA TYR A 105 0.58 13.05 -5.50
C TYR A 105 -0.66 12.16 -5.72
N SER A 106 -0.63 11.23 -6.69
CA SER A 106 -1.65 10.19 -6.90
C SER A 106 -1.49 8.98 -5.97
N PHE A 107 -0.89 9.17 -4.79
CA PHE A 107 -0.41 8.09 -3.94
C PHE A 107 -1.53 7.25 -3.29
N TRP A 108 -2.77 7.75 -3.23
CA TRP A 108 -3.91 6.98 -2.74
C TRP A 108 -4.55 6.10 -3.81
N ILE A 109 -4.35 6.39 -5.11
CA ILE A 109 -5.01 5.68 -6.20
C ILE A 109 -4.73 4.18 -6.17
N PRO A 110 -3.47 3.70 -6.07
CA PRO A 110 -3.19 2.26 -6.01
C PRO A 110 -3.87 1.57 -4.82
N GLN A 111 -4.13 2.29 -3.74
CA GLN A 111 -4.88 1.75 -2.60
C GLN A 111 -6.37 1.61 -2.90
N ILE A 112 -6.98 2.61 -3.53
CA ILE A 112 -8.39 2.58 -3.92
C ILE A 112 -8.65 1.33 -4.78
N PHE A 113 -7.78 1.08 -5.77
CA PHE A 113 -7.87 -0.13 -6.62
C PHE A 113 -7.71 -1.42 -5.83
N THR A 114 -6.68 -1.50 -4.96
CA THR A 114 -6.43 -2.70 -4.17
C THR A 114 -7.59 -3.01 -3.22
N ASN A 115 -8.21 -1.99 -2.62
CA ASN A 115 -9.37 -2.12 -1.75
C ASN A 115 -10.58 -2.72 -2.48
N VAL A 116 -10.86 -2.25 -3.71
CA VAL A 116 -11.97 -2.76 -4.55
C VAL A 116 -11.75 -4.23 -4.87
N ILE A 117 -10.56 -4.58 -5.35
CA ILE A 117 -10.22 -5.93 -5.82
C ILE A 117 -10.28 -6.93 -4.65
N ARG A 118 -9.64 -6.60 -3.52
CA ARG A 118 -9.48 -7.52 -2.38
C ARG A 118 -10.66 -7.54 -1.41
N ASP A 119 -11.72 -6.78 -1.65
CA ASP A 119 -12.87 -6.60 -0.73
C ASP A 119 -12.42 -6.35 0.73
N SER A 120 -11.32 -5.61 0.89
CA SER A 120 -10.69 -5.43 2.20
C SER A 120 -11.56 -4.51 3.06
N ARG A 121 -12.14 -5.06 4.13
CA ARG A 121 -12.96 -4.30 5.08
C ARG A 121 -12.04 -3.56 6.06
N LYS A 122 -12.18 -2.23 6.13
CA LYS A 122 -11.45 -1.32 7.03
C LYS A 122 -9.91 -1.44 6.94
N PRO A 123 -9.31 -1.26 5.74
CA PRO A 123 -7.88 -1.46 5.55
C PRO A 123 -7.02 -0.40 6.25
N LEU A 124 -7.54 0.83 6.42
CA LEU A 124 -6.84 1.94 7.09
C LEU A 124 -7.75 2.69 8.04
N HIS A 125 -7.13 3.26 9.07
CA HIS A 125 -7.80 4.12 10.05
C HIS A 125 -8.13 5.49 9.43
N PRO A 126 -9.34 6.04 9.61
CA PRO A 126 -9.73 7.34 9.04
C PRO A 126 -8.80 8.50 9.45
N HIS A 127 -8.37 8.56 10.72
CA HIS A 127 -7.42 9.57 11.18
C HIS A 127 -6.06 9.50 10.48
N TYR A 128 -5.60 8.31 10.09
CA TYR A 128 -4.36 8.17 9.32
C TYR A 128 -4.53 8.77 7.91
N ILE A 129 -5.66 8.51 7.25
CA ILE A 129 -5.95 9.07 5.91
C ILE A 129 -6.00 10.60 5.96
N LEU A 130 -6.72 11.16 6.94
CA LEU A 130 -6.82 12.61 7.13
C LEU A 130 -5.48 13.25 7.52
N GLY A 131 -4.76 12.65 8.49
CA GLY A 131 -3.46 13.14 8.91
C GLY A 131 -2.44 13.16 7.77
N MET A 132 -2.34 12.06 7.00
CA MET A 132 -1.41 11.95 5.88
C MET A 132 -1.75 12.89 4.72
N THR A 133 -3.03 13.10 4.42
CA THR A 133 -3.46 14.02 3.35
C THR A 133 -3.16 15.47 3.71
N VAL A 134 -3.52 15.90 4.92
CA VAL A 134 -3.31 17.29 5.38
C VAL A 134 -1.83 17.61 5.49
N THR A 135 -1.04 16.76 6.16
CA THR A 135 0.40 17.00 6.36
C THR A 135 1.17 17.04 5.05
N ARG A 136 0.82 16.19 4.08
CA ARG A 136 1.49 16.16 2.77
C ARG A 136 1.02 17.28 1.84
N LEU A 137 -0.22 17.74 1.96
CA LEU A 137 -0.73 18.88 1.20
C LEU A 137 -0.17 20.22 1.69
N ALA A 138 0.23 20.31 2.96
CA ALA A 138 0.80 21.54 3.52
C ALA A 138 2.06 22.02 2.80
N ILE A 139 2.96 21.09 2.41
CA ILE A 139 4.23 21.41 1.74
C ILE A 139 4.01 22.07 0.36
N PRO A 140 3.28 21.47 -0.59
CA PRO A 140 3.06 22.06 -1.90
C PRO A 140 2.21 23.33 -1.82
N LEU A 141 1.22 23.40 -0.91
CA LEU A 141 0.45 24.63 -0.71
C LEU A 141 1.30 25.78 -0.18
N TYR A 142 2.26 25.49 0.70
CA TYR A 142 3.21 26.51 1.13
C TYR A 142 4.05 27.00 -0.06
N ILE A 143 4.73 26.11 -0.78
CA ILE A 143 5.70 26.45 -1.85
C ILE A 143 5.05 27.13 -3.07
N PHE A 144 3.82 26.77 -3.42
CA PHE A 144 3.16 27.30 -4.63
C PHE A 144 2.01 28.28 -4.34
N GLY A 145 1.50 28.32 -3.10
CA GLY A 145 0.37 29.17 -2.73
C GLY A 145 0.76 30.50 -2.09
N CYS A 146 1.91 30.57 -1.40
CA CYS A 146 2.34 31.79 -0.71
C CYS A 146 3.22 32.65 -1.63
N PRO A 147 2.93 33.96 -1.79
CA PRO A 147 3.75 34.85 -2.62
C PRO A 147 5.13 35.15 -2.00
N ASN A 148 5.25 35.06 -0.67
CA ASN A 148 6.49 35.31 0.06
C ASN A 148 7.13 33.99 0.52
N ASN A 149 7.51 33.15 -0.44
CA ASN A 149 8.21 31.91 -0.17
C ASN A 149 9.72 32.09 -0.14
N PHE A 150 10.38 31.35 0.76
CA PHE A 150 11.83 31.30 0.81
C PHE A 150 12.45 30.86 -0.53
N MET A 151 11.74 30.00 -1.28
CA MET A 151 12.16 29.45 -2.57
C MET A 151 11.89 30.41 -3.75
N ARG A 152 11.30 31.60 -3.51
CA ARG A 152 10.97 32.64 -4.51
C ARG A 152 10.31 32.11 -5.79
N THR A 153 9.52 31.05 -5.68
CA THR A 153 8.77 30.48 -6.80
C THR A 153 7.52 31.31 -7.06
N GLU A 154 7.19 31.55 -8.33
CA GLU A 154 5.98 32.28 -8.70
C GLU A 154 4.72 31.56 -8.19
N PRO A 155 3.83 32.24 -7.47
CA PRO A 155 2.65 31.61 -6.89
C PRO A 155 1.64 31.25 -7.97
N ASP A 156 1.25 29.98 -8.04
CA ASP A 156 0.21 29.47 -8.93
C ASP A 156 -0.95 28.92 -8.10
N LYS A 157 -1.90 29.80 -7.82
CA LYS A 157 -3.10 29.48 -7.03
C LYS A 157 -4.00 28.46 -7.73
N THR A 158 -4.04 28.49 -9.06
CA THR A 158 -4.87 27.60 -9.88
C THR A 158 -4.37 26.17 -9.77
N TRP A 159 -3.06 25.96 -9.90
CA TRP A 159 -2.46 24.64 -9.72
C TRP A 159 -2.63 24.11 -8.29
N CYS A 160 -2.48 24.97 -7.28
CA CYS A 160 -2.71 24.61 -5.88
C CYS A 160 -4.15 24.16 -5.63
N LEU A 161 -5.14 24.85 -6.21
CA LEU A 161 -6.54 24.48 -6.12
C LEU A 161 -6.78 23.11 -6.76
N TYR A 162 -6.27 22.87 -7.97
CA TYR A 162 -6.40 21.57 -8.64
C TYR A 162 -5.77 20.45 -7.83
N LEU A 163 -4.57 20.65 -7.27
CA LEU A 163 -3.91 19.65 -6.43
C LEU A 163 -4.71 19.37 -5.15
N GLY A 164 -5.20 20.42 -4.49
CA GLY A 164 -6.00 20.30 -3.26
C GLY A 164 -7.31 19.54 -3.50
N VAL A 165 -8.04 19.88 -4.56
CA VAL A 165 -9.26 19.15 -4.97
C VAL A 165 -8.93 17.71 -5.33
N PHE A 166 -7.86 17.47 -6.09
CA PHE A 166 -7.47 16.13 -6.51
C PHE A 166 -7.14 15.20 -5.34
N ILE A 167 -6.33 15.65 -4.38
CA ILE A 167 -5.98 14.88 -3.19
C ILE A 167 -7.20 14.73 -2.27
N GLY A 168 -8.01 15.78 -2.13
CA GLY A 168 -9.26 15.76 -1.37
C GLY A 168 -10.25 14.74 -1.89
N LEU A 169 -10.41 14.64 -3.22
CA LEU A 169 -11.24 13.63 -3.87
C LEU A 169 -10.72 12.21 -3.61
N GLN A 170 -9.42 11.98 -3.78
CA GLN A 170 -8.81 10.68 -3.48
C GLN A 170 -9.05 10.24 -2.02
N ALA A 171 -8.84 11.16 -1.07
CA ALA A 171 -9.05 10.91 0.36
C ALA A 171 -10.54 10.63 0.67
N SER A 172 -11.43 11.41 0.06
CA SER A 172 -12.88 11.24 0.21
C SER A 172 -13.34 9.88 -0.28
N ILE A 173 -12.83 9.42 -1.43
CA ILE A 173 -13.13 8.08 -1.96
C ILE A 173 -12.68 7.00 -0.96
N LEU A 174 -11.48 7.11 -0.39
CA LEU A 174 -11.00 6.14 0.61
C LEU A 174 -11.83 6.14 1.90
N LEU A 175 -12.24 7.30 2.38
CA LEU A 175 -13.14 7.42 3.54
C LEU A 175 -14.51 6.82 3.23
N LEU A 176 -15.01 7.04 2.02
CA LEU A 176 -16.28 6.47 1.58
C LEU A 176 -16.21 4.94 1.48
N GLN A 177 -15.10 4.39 0.99
CA GLN A 177 -14.82 2.96 1.03
C GLN A 177 -14.77 2.40 2.47
N HIS A 178 -14.35 3.20 3.45
CA HIS A 178 -14.35 2.80 4.87
C HIS A 178 -15.76 2.68 5.45
N TYR A 179 -16.67 3.61 5.14
CA TYR A 179 -18.03 3.64 5.69
C TYR A 179 -19.04 2.81 4.89
N LEU A 180 -19.08 2.96 3.56
CA LEU A 180 -20.06 2.30 2.68
C LEU A 180 -19.56 0.95 2.13
N GLY A 181 -18.28 0.64 2.36
CA GLY A 181 -17.62 -0.56 1.86
C GLY A 181 -16.89 -0.32 0.53
N PRO A 182 -15.88 -1.16 0.21
CA PRO A 182 -14.96 -0.92 -0.90
C PRO A 182 -15.62 -0.97 -2.29
N ARG A 183 -16.78 -1.61 -2.42
CA ARG A 183 -17.46 -1.91 -3.69
C ARG A 183 -18.69 -1.03 -3.96
N TRP A 184 -18.96 -0.03 -3.13
CA TRP A 184 -20.15 0.82 -3.24
C TRP A 184 -20.28 1.55 -4.60
N PHE A 185 -19.16 1.93 -5.21
CA PHE A 185 -19.13 2.70 -6.46
C PHE A 185 -19.01 1.85 -7.74
N VAL A 186 -18.77 0.54 -7.63
CA VAL A 186 -18.41 -0.29 -8.80
C VAL A 186 -19.54 -1.26 -9.17
N PRO A 187 -20.01 -1.27 -10.43
CA PRO A 187 -20.98 -2.25 -10.91
C PRO A 187 -20.47 -3.68 -10.71
N ARG A 188 -21.35 -4.60 -10.31
CA ARG A 188 -20.99 -6.00 -10.01
C ARG A 188 -20.35 -6.74 -11.20
N GLN A 189 -20.50 -6.23 -12.42
CA GLN A 189 -20.00 -6.82 -13.67
C GLN A 189 -18.48 -6.70 -13.86
N ILE A 190 -17.81 -5.74 -13.22
CA ILE A 190 -16.35 -5.48 -13.37
C ILE A 190 -15.56 -6.11 -12.21
N LEU A 191 -16.26 -6.69 -11.23
CA LEU A 191 -15.65 -7.24 -10.03
C LEU A 191 -15.19 -8.69 -10.26
N PRO A 192 -14.02 -9.08 -9.72
CA PRO A 192 -13.68 -10.50 -9.62
C PRO A 192 -14.75 -11.21 -8.79
N GLU A 193 -15.18 -12.37 -9.30
CA GLU A 193 -16.22 -13.18 -8.67
C GLU A 193 -15.82 -13.50 -7.23
N LYS A 194 -16.69 -13.16 -6.28
CA LYS A 194 -16.42 -13.41 -4.87
C LYS A 194 -16.46 -14.91 -4.65
N TYR A 195 -15.30 -15.51 -4.36
CA TYR A 195 -15.23 -16.94 -4.08
C TYR A 195 -16.14 -17.27 -2.90
N PHE A 196 -17.21 -18.00 -3.16
CA PHE A 196 -18.07 -18.52 -2.11
C PHE A 196 -17.31 -19.64 -1.44
N TYR A 197 -16.75 -19.34 -0.26
CA TYR A 197 -16.12 -20.36 0.58
C TYR A 197 -17.12 -21.42 1.02
N TYR A 198 -18.42 -21.15 0.93
CA TYR A 198 -19.47 -22.08 1.33
C TYR A 198 -19.77 -23.07 0.20
N ARG A 199 -19.38 -24.33 0.41
CA ARG A 199 -19.86 -25.46 -0.37
C ARG A 199 -21.02 -26.10 0.39
N ARG A 200 -22.18 -26.28 -0.27
CA ARG A 200 -23.29 -27.09 0.27
C ARG A 200 -22.86 -28.56 0.28
N PHE A 201 -23.29 -29.29 1.31
CA PHE A 201 -23.12 -30.74 1.33
C PHE A 201 -23.95 -31.37 0.22
N ASP A 202 -23.32 -32.19 -0.63
CA ASP A 202 -24.05 -33.11 -1.49
C ASP A 202 -24.53 -34.27 -0.62
N GLN A 203 -25.85 -34.42 -0.55
CA GLN A 203 -26.55 -35.34 0.34
C GLN A 203 -26.42 -36.82 -0.07
N GLU A 204 -25.59 -37.13 -1.07
CA GLU A 204 -25.51 -38.46 -1.70
C GLU A 204 -24.42 -39.40 -1.15
N SER A 205 -23.67 -39.01 -0.12
CA SER A 205 -22.70 -39.94 0.48
C SER A 205 -22.83 -40.02 1.99
N ASN A 206 -23.26 -41.20 2.48
CA ASN A 206 -23.26 -41.64 3.87
C ASN A 206 -21.82 -41.83 4.38
N HIS A 207 -20.95 -40.83 4.22
CA HIS A 207 -19.60 -40.85 4.75
C HIS A 207 -19.53 -39.92 5.96
N THR A 208 -19.22 -40.51 7.12
CA THR A 208 -18.75 -39.79 8.31
C THR A 208 -17.61 -38.87 7.88
N THR A 209 -17.87 -37.56 7.86
CA THR A 209 -16.90 -36.58 7.38
C THR A 209 -16.08 -36.11 8.58
N ASP A 210 -14.80 -36.46 8.62
CA ASP A 210 -13.90 -35.99 9.67
C ASP A 210 -13.43 -34.56 9.38
N CYS A 211 -13.34 -33.73 10.41
CA CYS A 211 -12.77 -32.40 10.29
C CYS A 211 -11.27 -32.51 9.95
N VAL A 212 -10.82 -32.07 8.78
CA VAL A 212 -9.39 -32.17 8.37
C VAL A 212 -8.44 -31.35 9.28
N ILE A 213 -8.97 -30.43 10.09
CA ILE A 213 -8.19 -29.60 11.02
C ILE A 213 -7.92 -30.34 12.33
N CYS A 214 -8.93 -31.01 12.90
CA CYS A 214 -8.84 -31.64 14.22
C CYS A 214 -9.11 -33.15 14.23
N MET A 215 -9.28 -33.74 13.04
CA MET A 215 -9.55 -35.16 12.78
C MET A 215 -10.70 -35.72 13.64
N THR A 216 -11.67 -34.86 13.99
CA THR A 216 -12.84 -35.24 14.81
C THR A 216 -14.04 -35.47 13.89
N ALA A 217 -14.79 -36.54 14.13
CA ALA A 217 -16.00 -36.86 13.38
C ALA A 217 -17.03 -35.73 13.52
N ILE A 218 -17.53 -35.25 12.39
CA ILE A 218 -18.59 -34.24 12.34
C ILE A 218 -19.92 -34.97 12.23
N ASP A 219 -20.75 -34.87 13.27
CA ASP A 219 -22.06 -35.50 13.32
C ASP A 219 -23.07 -34.65 12.51
N LEU A 220 -23.38 -35.08 11.29
CA LEU A 220 -24.25 -34.38 10.32
C LEU A 220 -25.75 -34.70 10.51
N THR A 221 -26.11 -35.36 11.62
CA THR A 221 -27.47 -35.88 11.88
C THR A 221 -28.51 -34.81 12.26
N ARG A 222 -28.13 -33.53 12.31
CA ARG A 222 -29.06 -32.44 12.60
C ARG A 222 -29.21 -31.55 11.37
N HIS A 223 -30.45 -31.31 10.98
CA HIS A 223 -30.90 -30.58 9.80
C HIS A 223 -30.50 -29.08 9.84
N SER A 224 -29.21 -28.77 9.87
CA SER A 224 -28.67 -27.41 9.80
C SER A 224 -28.12 -27.16 8.40
N ASN A 225 -28.38 -25.96 7.88
CA ASN A 225 -27.81 -25.41 6.65
C ASN A 225 -26.30 -25.13 6.83
N ASP A 226 -25.56 -26.12 7.30
CA ASP A 226 -24.16 -26.01 7.60
C ASP A 226 -23.38 -26.01 6.29
N CYS A 227 -22.52 -25.01 6.14
CA CYS A 227 -21.71 -24.84 4.95
C CYS A 227 -20.24 -25.01 5.34
N MET A 228 -19.50 -25.89 4.66
CA MET A 228 -18.06 -26.02 4.87
C MET A 228 -17.30 -24.88 4.19
N VAL A 229 -16.21 -24.41 4.82
CA VAL A 229 -15.25 -23.49 4.22
C VAL A 229 -14.35 -24.28 3.27
N GLY A 230 -14.62 -24.18 1.96
CA GLY A 230 -13.82 -24.80 0.92
C GLY A 230 -12.43 -24.18 0.82
N ARG A 231 -11.43 -25.03 0.53
CA ARG A 231 -10.05 -24.58 0.27
C ARG A 231 -10.01 -23.67 -0.95
N ASN A 232 -9.29 -22.55 -0.86
CA ASN A 232 -9.10 -21.63 -1.98
C ASN A 232 -8.21 -22.29 -3.06
N PRO A 233 -8.70 -22.55 -4.29
CA PRO A 233 -7.93 -23.20 -5.34
C PRO A 233 -6.74 -22.33 -5.81
N TYR A 234 -6.81 -21.00 -5.66
CA TYR A 234 -5.67 -20.13 -5.96
C TYR A 234 -4.49 -20.32 -4.98
N PHE A 235 -4.76 -20.80 -3.77
CA PHE A 235 -3.70 -21.16 -2.82
C PHE A 235 -3.00 -22.47 -3.25
N ALA A 236 -3.73 -23.38 -3.91
CA ALA A 236 -3.14 -24.57 -4.53
C ALA A 236 -2.32 -24.21 -5.78
N TRP A 237 -2.80 -23.30 -6.64
CA TRP A 237 -2.03 -22.82 -7.81
C TRP A 237 -0.72 -22.11 -7.42
N VAL A 238 -0.72 -21.27 -6.37
CA VAL A 238 0.50 -20.60 -5.89
C VAL A 238 1.48 -21.58 -5.21
N GLN A 239 1.02 -22.70 -4.65
CA GLN A 239 1.89 -23.76 -4.14
C GLN A 239 2.39 -24.70 -5.25
N LEU A 240 1.58 -25.01 -6.25
CA LEU A 240 1.94 -25.87 -7.38
C LEU A 240 3.02 -25.24 -8.26
N GLN A 241 3.02 -23.92 -8.42
CA GLN A 241 4.04 -23.19 -9.19
C GLN A 241 5.40 -23.07 -8.46
N LYS A 242 5.52 -23.64 -7.25
CA LYS A 242 6.74 -23.65 -6.42
C LYS A 242 7.41 -25.03 -6.33
N ILE A 243 6.85 -26.04 -6.99
CA ILE A 243 7.50 -27.33 -7.18
C ILE A 243 8.34 -27.17 -8.45
N PRO A 244 9.68 -27.15 -8.39
CA PRO A 244 10.48 -27.26 -9.60
C PRO A 244 10.13 -28.60 -10.24
N ASP A 245 9.83 -28.57 -11.54
CA ASP A 245 9.65 -29.77 -12.36
C ASP A 245 10.85 -30.70 -12.13
N ILE A 246 10.65 -31.72 -11.30
CA ILE A 246 11.51 -32.90 -11.24
C ILE A 246 10.69 -33.98 -11.94
N GLU A 247 10.84 -34.04 -13.26
CA GLU A 247 10.54 -35.25 -14.02
C GLU A 247 11.53 -35.37 -15.18
N ALA A 248 12.28 -36.48 -15.12
CA ALA A 248 13.08 -37.16 -16.15
C ALA A 248 14.36 -36.48 -16.69
#